data_AF-A0A0D1Z5F5-F1
#
_entry.id   AF-A0A0D1Z5F5-F1
#
_cell.length_a   1.000
_cell.length_b   1.000
_cell.length_c   1.000
_cell.angle_alpha   90.00
_cell.angle_beta   90.00
_cell.angle_gamma   90.00
#
_symmetry.space_group_name_H-M   'P 1'
#
loop_
_entity.id
_entity.type
_entity.pdbx_description
1 polymer ?
#
loop_
_entity_poly.entity_id
_entity_poly.type
_entity_poly.pdbx_seq_one_letter_code
_entity_poly.pdbx_strand_id
1 'polypeptide(L)'
;MQFGVDRRCSNRFSSSIQILKSSKIHPLLLFKMLLLSRLSQLKSTRHYFSSYILVNFIVGLPFVAYGTYVIFQLQQIGFVIGHGVDEPTCMTSCIVPFGSSELDMNAVILYLNAMGFAFGGFIMIFVAALADYWKQKSLLMVITIFLYAAISIPVAWLDKLTKPTFDAFSGLYVLFSVITLALMALLNIYIPFCMKLEPDVAKEMGSFSVSDETERRHKIGTKMSVFGPILSWSASILVLIIGIILSKTLELERQQSAGLIMTTVAGFVTLIGSAVAYFGLPTLVARDLPVGKSWWSIAFSSVFGLVKDLWKNKTAALLLVGYTAYTDTTFAQSTVLSQLFILTVKPDIVEFSLYSLSFNAMCIIFSLIWFWIRPRINIRLRSWMIFGYLVNLIPALWGSIGISENVGIGFKVCTPHEVCQPTDDQFLRVAGSSMWPYCLRQLPTRL
;
A
#
# COMPACT_ATOMS: atom_id res chain seq x y z
N MET A 1 21.63 36.25 -16.51
CA MET A 1 22.65 35.20 -16.72
C MET A 1 22.70 34.87 -18.20
N GLN A 2 23.74 35.36 -18.89
CA GLN A 2 24.01 35.09 -20.30
C GLN A 2 24.47 33.63 -20.47
N PHE A 3 23.89 32.92 -21.44
CA PHE A 3 24.32 31.59 -21.84
C PHE A 3 25.56 31.69 -22.73
N GLY A 4 26.73 31.32 -22.19
CA GLY A 4 27.94 31.07 -22.98
C GLY A 4 27.89 29.67 -23.57
N VAL A 5 27.78 29.57 -24.89
CA VAL A 5 27.93 28.32 -25.65
C VAL A 5 29.44 28.06 -25.80
N ASP A 6 29.97 27.11 -25.03
CA ASP A 6 31.40 26.75 -25.06
C ASP A 6 31.74 25.96 -26.35
N ARG A 7 32.62 26.53 -27.18
CA ARG A 7 33.02 26.03 -28.51
C ARG A 7 33.91 24.77 -28.48
N ARG A 8 34.19 24.19 -27.31
CA ARG A 8 35.13 23.07 -27.16
C ARG A 8 34.60 21.68 -27.53
N CYS A 9 33.28 21.51 -27.71
CA CYS A 9 32.71 20.24 -28.19
C CYS A 9 32.83 20.02 -29.71
N SER A 10 33.13 21.05 -30.50
CA SER A 10 33.20 20.94 -31.96
C SER A 10 34.42 20.15 -32.44
N ASN A 11 35.56 20.26 -31.74
CA ASN A 11 36.82 19.68 -32.23
C ASN A 11 36.96 18.19 -31.94
N ARG A 12 36.26 17.63 -30.94
CA ARG A 12 36.29 16.18 -30.64
C ARG A 12 35.31 15.37 -31.51
N PHE A 13 34.33 16.06 -32.12
CA PHE A 13 33.38 15.46 -33.08
C PHE A 13 34.00 15.28 -34.47
N SER A 14 34.92 16.18 -34.88
CA SER A 14 35.59 16.10 -36.19
C SER A 14 36.51 14.88 -36.32
N SER A 15 37.21 14.49 -35.25
CA SER A 15 38.12 13.32 -35.29
C SER A 15 37.39 11.97 -35.26
N SER A 16 36.18 11.92 -34.68
CA SER A 16 35.37 10.69 -34.65
C SER A 16 34.66 10.41 -35.97
N ILE A 17 34.40 11.44 -36.79
CA ILE A 17 33.78 11.30 -38.12
C ILE A 17 34.78 10.76 -39.15
N GLN A 18 36.09 11.04 -39.01
CA GLN A 18 37.09 10.51 -39.95
C GLN A 18 37.31 9.00 -39.83
N ILE A 19 37.12 8.40 -38.65
CA ILE A 19 37.30 6.96 -38.43
C ILE A 19 36.09 6.14 -38.94
N LEU A 20 34.92 6.77 -39.11
CA LEU A 20 33.68 6.11 -39.55
C LEU A 20 33.45 6.13 -41.07
N LYS A 21 34.34 6.75 -41.86
CA LYS A 21 34.19 6.83 -43.32
C LYS A 21 34.52 5.51 -44.06
N SER A 22 34.96 4.46 -43.34
CA SER A 22 35.41 3.19 -43.91
C SER A 22 34.42 2.02 -43.75
N SER A 23 33.26 2.21 -43.12
CA SER A 23 32.28 1.12 -42.96
C SER A 23 30.91 1.57 -43.44
N LYS A 24 30.32 0.81 -44.37
CA LYS A 24 28.92 0.92 -44.82
C LYS A 24 27.98 0.59 -43.65
N ILE A 25 27.91 1.47 -42.66
CA ILE A 25 26.90 1.40 -41.60
C ILE A 25 25.71 2.22 -42.10
N HIS A 26 24.58 1.53 -42.30
CA HIS A 26 23.35 2.13 -42.79
C HIS A 26 22.96 3.38 -41.97
N PRO A 27 22.58 4.50 -42.61
CA PRO A 27 22.17 5.73 -41.92
C PRO A 27 20.97 5.51 -40.98
N LEU A 28 20.18 4.45 -41.21
CA LEU A 28 19.09 4.01 -40.34
C LEU A 28 19.58 3.51 -38.97
N LEU A 29 20.75 2.89 -38.90
CA LEU A 29 21.31 2.31 -37.67
C LEU A 29 21.98 3.39 -36.81
N LEU A 30 22.63 4.36 -37.47
CA LEU A 30 23.15 5.57 -36.83
C LEU A 30 22.01 6.46 -36.33
N PHE A 31 20.94 6.61 -37.10
CA PHE A 31 19.72 7.30 -36.68
C PHE A 31 19.05 6.58 -35.51
N LYS A 32 18.92 5.25 -35.55
CA LYS A 32 18.35 4.45 -34.44
C LYS A 32 19.22 4.53 -33.18
N MET A 33 20.55 4.53 -33.28
CA MET A 33 21.45 4.73 -32.14
C MET A 33 21.43 6.16 -31.61
N LEU A 34 21.35 7.17 -32.48
CA LEU A 34 21.22 8.57 -32.06
C LEU A 34 19.84 8.88 -31.47
N LEU A 35 18.78 8.23 -31.96
CA LEU A 35 17.43 8.34 -31.39
C LEU A 35 17.33 7.56 -30.07
N LEU A 36 17.96 6.38 -29.95
CA LEU A 36 18.04 5.63 -28.70
C LEU A 36 18.92 6.35 -27.67
N SER A 37 19.98 7.02 -28.11
CA SER A 37 20.84 7.88 -27.28
C SER A 37 20.14 9.19 -26.86
N ARG A 38 19.38 9.82 -27.76
CA ARG A 38 18.54 10.98 -27.38
C ARG A 38 17.34 10.60 -26.52
N LEU A 39 16.70 9.45 -26.75
CA LEU A 39 15.63 8.90 -25.91
C LEU A 39 16.16 8.45 -24.55
N SER A 40 17.39 7.94 -24.47
CA SER A 40 18.03 7.60 -23.19
C SER A 40 18.49 8.84 -22.42
N GLN A 41 18.93 9.91 -23.08
CA GLN A 41 19.30 11.19 -22.45
C GLN A 41 18.12 12.10 -22.11
N LEU A 42 16.97 11.95 -22.77
CA LEU A 42 15.70 12.62 -22.37
C LEU A 42 15.02 11.95 -21.17
N LYS A 43 15.55 10.81 -20.68
CA LYS A 43 15.09 10.09 -19.49
C LYS A 43 15.53 10.83 -18.21
N SER A 44 15.09 12.07 -18.07
CA SER A 44 15.32 12.96 -16.93
C SER A 44 14.76 12.35 -15.64
N THR A 45 15.36 12.68 -14.49
CA THR A 45 14.89 12.33 -13.14
C THR A 45 13.40 12.58 -12.91
N ARG A 46 12.84 13.57 -13.62
CA ARG A 46 11.41 13.90 -13.63
C ARG A 46 10.53 12.78 -14.22
N HIS A 47 11.00 12.07 -15.25
CA HIS A 47 10.28 10.92 -15.81
C HIS A 47 10.22 9.76 -14.83
N TYR A 48 11.32 9.43 -14.14
CA TYR A 48 11.32 8.34 -13.15
C TYR A 48 10.41 8.62 -11.96
N PHE A 49 10.39 9.87 -11.48
CA PHE A 49 9.48 10.29 -10.42
C PHE A 49 8.02 10.17 -10.86
N SER A 50 7.67 10.67 -12.04
CA SER A 50 6.31 10.56 -12.58
C SER A 50 5.88 9.11 -12.79
N SER A 51 6.75 8.25 -13.32
CA SER A 51 6.46 6.83 -13.49
C SER A 51 6.30 6.10 -12.17
N TYR A 52 7.15 6.37 -11.17
CA TYR A 52 7.00 5.82 -9.83
C TYR A 52 5.66 6.19 -9.19
N ILE A 53 5.27 7.46 -9.30
CA ILE A 53 4.01 7.96 -8.77
C ILE A 53 2.81 7.32 -9.48
N LEU A 54 2.88 7.21 -10.81
CA LEU A 54 1.81 6.62 -11.62
C LEU A 54 1.63 5.13 -11.27
N VAL A 55 2.72 4.39 -11.07
CA VAL A 55 2.64 3.00 -10.61
C VAL A 55 2.00 2.90 -9.23
N ASN A 56 2.35 3.77 -8.28
CA ASN A 56 1.71 3.78 -6.96
C ASN A 56 0.20 4.11 -7.05
N PHE A 57 -0.18 5.04 -7.93
CA PHE A 57 -1.59 5.34 -8.20
C PHE A 57 -2.33 4.09 -8.70
N ILE A 58 -1.78 3.41 -9.71
CA ILE A 58 -2.40 2.19 -10.26
C ILE A 58 -2.55 1.11 -9.18
N VAL A 59 -1.48 0.84 -8.42
CA VAL A 59 -1.47 -0.20 -7.37
C VAL A 59 -2.47 0.10 -6.25
N GLY A 60 -2.69 1.39 -5.95
CA GLY A 60 -3.66 1.85 -4.96
C GLY A 60 -5.13 1.61 -5.31
N LEU A 61 -5.46 1.38 -6.60
CA LEU A 61 -6.83 1.12 -7.06
C LEU A 61 -7.39 -0.18 -6.44
N PRO A 62 -6.83 -1.37 -6.71
CA PRO A 62 -7.32 -2.62 -6.13
C PRO A 62 -6.99 -2.75 -4.64
N PHE A 63 -5.99 -2.03 -4.11
CA PHE A 63 -5.59 -2.15 -2.71
C PHE A 63 -6.75 -1.88 -1.74
N VAL A 64 -7.42 -0.72 -1.90
CA VAL A 64 -8.55 -0.38 -1.03
C VAL A 64 -9.81 -1.18 -1.39
N ALA A 65 -10.02 -1.46 -2.68
CA ALA A 65 -11.21 -2.15 -3.14
C ALA A 65 -11.26 -3.55 -2.54
N TYR A 66 -10.13 -4.25 -2.65
CA TYR A 66 -9.96 -5.58 -2.10
C TYR A 66 -10.03 -5.55 -0.57
N GLY A 67 -9.25 -4.67 0.08
CA GLY A 67 -9.22 -4.57 1.54
C GLY A 67 -10.56 -4.15 2.18
N THR A 68 -11.43 -3.45 1.44
CA THR A 68 -12.74 -3.01 1.95
C THR A 68 -13.83 -4.04 1.60
N TYR A 69 -14.02 -4.32 0.31
CA TYR A 69 -15.18 -5.08 -0.14
C TYR A 69 -15.03 -6.58 0.09
N VAL A 70 -13.83 -7.16 -0.01
CA VAL A 70 -13.63 -8.59 0.25
C VAL A 70 -13.79 -8.89 1.74
N ILE A 71 -13.29 -8.02 2.62
CA ILE A 71 -13.49 -8.18 4.08
C ILE A 71 -14.97 -8.05 4.43
N PHE A 72 -15.65 -7.03 3.91
CA PHE A 72 -17.08 -6.86 4.09
C PHE A 72 -17.86 -8.11 3.63
N GLN A 73 -17.53 -8.63 2.45
CA GLN A 73 -18.18 -9.84 1.90
C GLN A 73 -17.88 -11.09 2.71
N LEU A 74 -16.64 -11.28 3.20
CA LEU A 74 -16.32 -12.36 4.13
C LEU A 74 -17.19 -12.31 5.40
N GLN A 75 -17.42 -11.12 5.95
CA GLN A 75 -18.29 -10.93 7.11
C GLN A 75 -19.75 -11.20 6.80
N GLN A 76 -20.27 -10.71 5.67
CA GLN A 76 -21.64 -10.99 5.25
C GLN A 76 -21.89 -12.49 5.03
N ILE A 77 -20.96 -13.19 4.36
CA ILE A 77 -21.04 -14.64 4.19
C ILE A 77 -20.98 -15.32 5.56
N GLY A 78 -20.08 -14.88 6.45
CA GLY A 78 -19.96 -15.36 7.82
C GLY A 78 -21.25 -15.26 8.64
N PHE A 79 -22.00 -14.16 8.48
CA PHE A 79 -23.31 -13.97 9.13
C PHE A 79 -24.38 -14.93 8.61
N VAL A 80 -24.29 -15.36 7.34
CA VAL A 80 -25.27 -16.26 6.73
C VAL A 80 -24.96 -17.74 7.02
N ILE A 81 -23.68 -18.12 7.00
CA ILE A 81 -23.26 -19.52 7.23
C ILE A 81 -23.04 -19.85 8.70
N GLY A 82 -22.85 -18.82 9.53
CA GLY A 82 -22.54 -18.99 10.93
C GLY A 82 -23.79 -19.22 11.78
N HIS A 83 -23.61 -19.93 12.88
CA HIS A 83 -24.63 -20.12 13.90
C HIS A 83 -24.24 -19.39 15.19
N GLY A 84 -25.25 -19.06 16.01
CA GLY A 84 -25.03 -18.61 17.37
C GLY A 84 -24.63 -19.77 18.28
N VAL A 85 -24.24 -19.46 19.50
CA VAL A 85 -23.97 -20.49 20.54
C VAL A 85 -25.27 -21.26 20.86
N ASP A 86 -26.43 -20.58 20.81
CA ASP A 86 -27.74 -21.16 21.17
C ASP A 86 -28.85 -20.91 20.11
N GLU A 87 -28.56 -20.22 18.99
CA GLU A 87 -29.54 -19.87 17.95
C GLU A 87 -29.07 -20.28 16.54
N PRO A 88 -29.99 -20.71 15.65
CA PRO A 88 -29.66 -21.15 14.29
C PRO A 88 -29.22 -20.00 13.37
N THR A 89 -29.51 -18.75 13.72
CA THR A 89 -29.14 -17.56 12.95
C THR A 89 -28.43 -16.57 13.84
N CYS A 90 -27.28 -16.10 13.40
CA CYS A 90 -26.46 -15.23 14.22
C CYS A 90 -26.56 -13.75 13.80
N MET A 91 -26.76 -12.87 14.79
CA MET A 91 -26.88 -11.42 14.60
C MET A 91 -25.72 -10.61 15.19
N THR A 92 -24.89 -11.18 16.08
CA THR A 92 -23.86 -10.43 16.84
C THR A 92 -22.54 -11.20 17.08
N SER A 93 -22.59 -12.49 17.42
CA SER A 93 -21.40 -13.33 17.67
C SER A 93 -21.52 -14.66 16.94
N CYS A 94 -20.88 -14.76 15.77
CA CYS A 94 -21.14 -15.85 14.83
C CYS A 94 -19.97 -16.80 14.75
N ILE A 95 -20.28 -18.07 14.96
CA ILE A 95 -19.34 -19.15 14.87
C ILE A 95 -19.41 -19.71 13.46
N VAL A 96 -18.27 -19.71 12.77
CA VAL A 96 -18.14 -20.13 11.38
C VAL A 96 -17.20 -21.34 11.32
N PRO A 97 -17.54 -22.37 10.53
CA PRO A 97 -16.66 -23.51 10.32
C PRO A 97 -15.42 -23.10 9.50
N PHE A 98 -14.25 -23.08 10.13
CA PHE A 98 -12.96 -22.75 9.52
C PHE A 98 -12.00 -23.93 9.58
N GLY A 99 -11.77 -24.56 8.42
CA GLY A 99 -11.03 -25.82 8.36
C GLY A 99 -11.74 -26.92 9.14
N SER A 100 -11.06 -27.51 10.12
CA SER A 100 -11.63 -28.55 10.99
C SER A 100 -12.20 -28.03 12.31
N SER A 101 -12.14 -26.72 12.56
CA SER A 101 -12.56 -26.08 13.82
C SER A 101 -13.63 -25.04 13.59
N GLU A 102 -14.42 -24.78 14.62
CA GLU A 102 -15.39 -23.71 14.66
C GLU A 102 -14.78 -22.49 15.36
N LEU A 103 -14.79 -21.34 14.69
CA LEU A 103 -14.16 -20.11 15.18
C LEU A 103 -15.12 -18.93 15.04
N ASP A 104 -15.00 -17.95 15.93
CA ASP A 104 -15.68 -16.66 15.78
C ASP A 104 -15.23 -15.99 14.48
N MET A 105 -16.17 -15.46 13.70
CA MET A 105 -15.91 -14.73 12.46
C MET A 105 -14.85 -13.64 12.62
N ASN A 106 -14.82 -12.94 13.76
CA ASN A 106 -13.82 -11.90 14.02
C ASN A 106 -12.41 -12.51 14.18
N ALA A 107 -12.32 -13.66 14.87
CA ALA A 107 -11.08 -14.41 15.01
C ALA A 107 -10.60 -14.94 13.65
N VAL A 108 -11.51 -15.41 12.79
CA VAL A 108 -11.15 -15.87 11.43
C VAL A 108 -10.46 -14.77 10.64
N ILE A 109 -10.99 -13.54 10.63
CA ILE A 109 -10.37 -12.43 9.90
C ILE A 109 -8.98 -12.09 10.46
N LEU A 110 -8.82 -12.13 11.80
CA LEU A 110 -7.52 -11.92 12.44
C LEU A 110 -6.52 -13.02 12.04
N TYR A 111 -6.95 -14.28 11.97
CA TYR A 111 -6.11 -15.38 11.49
C TYR A 111 -5.73 -15.23 10.01
N LEU A 112 -6.66 -14.80 9.14
CA LEU A 112 -6.37 -14.54 7.72
C LEU A 112 -5.33 -13.43 7.55
N ASN A 113 -5.43 -12.35 8.33
CA ASN A 113 -4.42 -11.30 8.37
C ASN A 113 -3.06 -11.83 8.85
N ALA A 114 -3.04 -12.58 9.95
CA ALA A 114 -1.82 -13.15 10.49
C ALA A 114 -1.13 -14.10 9.49
N MET A 115 -1.89 -14.95 8.79
CA MET A 115 -1.37 -15.79 7.73
C MET A 115 -0.82 -14.98 6.55
N GLY A 116 -1.55 -13.96 6.11
CA GLY A 116 -1.09 -13.04 5.07
C GLY A 116 0.26 -12.40 5.41
N PHE A 117 0.44 -11.96 6.66
CA PHE A 117 1.70 -11.40 7.14
C PHE A 117 2.82 -12.43 7.30
N ALA A 118 2.53 -13.61 7.83
CA ALA A 118 3.52 -14.66 8.04
C ALA A 118 4.08 -15.16 6.70
N PHE A 119 3.20 -15.55 5.77
CA PHE A 119 3.60 -16.01 4.44
C PHE A 119 4.16 -14.87 3.59
N GLY A 120 3.54 -13.70 3.65
CA GLY A 120 3.98 -12.51 2.90
C GLY A 120 5.35 -12.04 3.36
N GLY A 121 5.60 -12.02 4.67
CA GLY A 121 6.90 -11.72 5.27
C GLY A 121 7.98 -12.69 4.83
N PHE A 122 7.70 -13.98 4.90
CA PHE A 122 8.62 -15.02 4.44
C PHE A 122 8.97 -14.84 2.95
N ILE A 123 7.96 -14.77 2.08
CA ILE A 123 8.16 -14.62 0.63
C ILE A 123 8.86 -13.30 0.30
N MET A 124 8.47 -12.21 0.94
CA MET A 124 9.08 -10.89 0.75
C MET A 124 10.58 -10.91 1.06
N ILE A 125 11.02 -11.59 2.11
CA ILE A 125 12.45 -11.71 2.43
C ILE A 125 13.20 -12.41 1.27
N PHE A 126 12.64 -13.47 0.71
CA PHE A 126 13.24 -14.14 -0.45
C PHE A 126 13.23 -13.26 -1.69
N VAL A 127 12.09 -12.64 -2.01
CA VAL A 127 11.95 -11.78 -3.19
C VAL A 127 12.89 -10.58 -3.09
N ALA A 128 13.00 -9.93 -1.92
CA ALA A 128 13.91 -8.81 -1.71
C ALA A 128 15.39 -9.23 -1.86
N ALA A 129 15.78 -10.38 -1.31
CA ALA A 129 17.14 -10.89 -1.45
C ALA A 129 17.47 -11.27 -2.91
N LEU A 130 16.52 -11.87 -3.63
CA LEU A 130 16.68 -12.25 -5.04
C LEU A 130 16.63 -11.03 -5.97
N ALA A 131 15.87 -10.00 -5.61
CA ALA A 131 15.71 -8.78 -6.42
C ALA A 131 17.04 -8.06 -6.65
N ASP A 132 18.02 -8.20 -5.76
CA ASP A 132 19.36 -7.60 -5.95
C ASP A 132 20.18 -8.23 -7.08
N TYR A 133 19.89 -9.48 -7.41
CA TYR A 133 20.60 -10.26 -8.42
C TYR A 133 19.83 -10.34 -9.76
N TRP A 134 18.62 -9.82 -9.82
CA TRP A 134 17.78 -9.91 -11.01
C TRP A 134 18.20 -8.89 -12.08
N LYS A 135 18.76 -9.37 -13.20
CA LYS A 135 19.30 -8.54 -14.30
C LYS A 135 18.33 -7.47 -14.84
N GLN A 136 17.03 -7.76 -14.82
CA GLN A 136 15.96 -6.84 -15.22
C GLN A 136 14.93 -6.66 -14.10
N LYS A 137 15.22 -5.80 -13.11
CA LYS A 137 14.29 -5.58 -11.97
C LYS A 137 12.92 -5.01 -12.38
N SER A 138 12.85 -4.29 -13.50
CA SER A 138 11.57 -3.82 -14.08
C SER A 138 10.66 -4.98 -14.49
N LEU A 139 11.22 -6.08 -15.00
CA LEU A 139 10.46 -7.27 -15.37
C LEU A 139 9.92 -7.99 -14.13
N LEU A 140 10.73 -8.09 -13.07
CA LEU A 140 10.28 -8.63 -11.77
C LEU A 140 9.07 -7.82 -11.24
N MET A 141 9.16 -6.48 -11.26
CA MET A 141 8.05 -5.63 -10.83
C MET A 141 6.80 -5.81 -11.69
N VAL A 142 6.93 -5.92 -13.01
CA VAL A 142 5.79 -6.12 -13.92
C VAL A 142 5.11 -7.47 -13.66
N ILE A 143 5.89 -8.54 -13.44
CA ILE A 143 5.33 -9.85 -13.05
C ILE A 143 4.54 -9.73 -11.75
N THR A 144 5.09 -9.04 -10.73
CA THR A 144 4.40 -8.89 -9.45
C THR A 144 3.11 -8.07 -9.58
N ILE A 145 3.11 -6.98 -10.36
CA ILE A 145 1.91 -6.18 -10.65
C ILE A 145 0.88 -7.00 -11.43
N PHE A 146 1.32 -7.82 -12.38
CA PHE A 146 0.46 -8.71 -13.14
C PHE A 146 -0.21 -9.74 -12.24
N LEU A 147 0.54 -10.41 -11.36
CA LEU A 147 0.00 -11.38 -10.40
C LEU A 147 -0.98 -10.72 -9.42
N TYR A 148 -0.64 -9.53 -8.93
CA TYR A 148 -1.49 -8.72 -8.06
C TYR A 148 -2.83 -8.38 -8.72
N ALA A 149 -2.81 -7.96 -9.99
CA ALA A 149 -4.01 -7.71 -10.78
C ALA A 149 -4.80 -9.00 -11.04
N ALA A 150 -4.13 -10.08 -11.41
CA ALA A 150 -4.77 -11.36 -11.75
C ALA A 150 -5.60 -11.94 -10.59
N ILE A 151 -5.14 -11.78 -9.34
CA ILE A 151 -5.88 -12.25 -8.15
C ILE A 151 -7.09 -11.36 -7.83
N SER A 152 -7.03 -10.09 -8.20
CA SER A 152 -8.14 -9.14 -7.96
C SER A 152 -9.30 -9.36 -8.93
N ILE A 153 -9.04 -9.92 -10.11
CA ILE A 153 -10.05 -10.15 -11.16
C ILE A 153 -11.16 -11.13 -10.75
N PRO A 154 -10.90 -12.36 -10.27
CA PRO A 154 -11.95 -13.36 -10.04
C PRO A 154 -13.00 -13.00 -8.98
N VAL A 155 -12.78 -11.94 -8.20
CA VAL A 155 -13.60 -11.51 -7.06
C VAL A 155 -15.08 -11.29 -7.43
N ALA A 156 -15.40 -10.70 -8.59
CA ALA A 156 -16.78 -10.46 -9.02
C ALA A 156 -17.58 -11.74 -9.34
N TRP A 157 -16.92 -12.86 -9.64
CA TRP A 157 -17.59 -14.13 -9.93
C TRP A 157 -17.95 -14.92 -8.66
N LEU A 158 -17.50 -14.46 -7.50
CA LEU A 158 -17.75 -15.07 -6.19
C LEU A 158 -18.83 -14.27 -5.43
N ASP A 159 -19.98 -14.03 -6.04
CA ASP A 159 -21.09 -13.27 -5.44
C ASP A 159 -22.02 -14.12 -4.55
N LYS A 160 -21.97 -15.45 -4.67
CA LYS A 160 -22.86 -16.35 -3.94
C LYS A 160 -22.48 -16.49 -2.45
N LEU A 161 -23.46 -16.33 -1.57
CA LEU A 161 -23.32 -16.49 -0.11
C LEU A 161 -23.32 -17.97 0.30
N THR A 162 -22.26 -18.71 -0.05
CA THR A 162 -22.13 -20.14 0.24
C THR A 162 -20.80 -20.47 0.91
N LYS A 163 -20.74 -21.60 1.63
CA LYS A 163 -19.51 -22.06 2.29
C LYS A 163 -18.31 -22.21 1.32
N PRO A 164 -18.45 -22.79 0.11
CA PRO A 164 -17.35 -22.84 -0.85
C PRO A 164 -16.84 -21.46 -1.26
N THR A 165 -17.73 -20.46 -1.37
CA THR A 165 -17.33 -19.07 -1.65
C THR A 165 -16.53 -18.47 -0.50
N PHE A 166 -16.91 -18.77 0.74
CA PHE A 166 -16.18 -18.32 1.94
C PHE A 166 -14.74 -18.84 1.96
N ASP A 167 -14.55 -20.13 1.70
CA ASP A 167 -13.22 -20.76 1.69
C ASP A 167 -12.37 -20.20 0.53
N ALA A 168 -12.99 -19.97 -0.63
CA ALA A 168 -12.31 -19.37 -1.78
C ALA A 168 -11.90 -17.90 -1.53
N PHE A 169 -12.76 -17.08 -0.91
CA PHE A 169 -12.40 -15.71 -0.52
C PHE A 169 -11.31 -15.69 0.53
N SER A 170 -11.34 -16.60 1.51
CA SER A 170 -10.31 -16.72 2.53
C SER A 170 -8.94 -17.00 1.90
N GLY A 171 -8.88 -17.94 0.94
CA GLY A 171 -7.65 -18.25 0.21
C GLY A 171 -7.16 -17.10 -0.68
N LEU A 172 -8.07 -16.48 -1.44
CA LEU A 172 -7.74 -15.31 -2.28
C LEU A 172 -7.24 -14.14 -1.44
N TYR A 173 -7.81 -13.92 -0.25
CA TYR A 173 -7.43 -12.84 0.65
C TYR A 173 -6.00 -12.99 1.16
N VAL A 174 -5.63 -14.20 1.59
CA VAL A 174 -4.25 -14.50 2.00
C VAL A 174 -3.29 -14.31 0.82
N LEU A 175 -3.63 -14.83 -0.36
CA LEU A 175 -2.78 -14.73 -1.55
C LEU A 175 -2.60 -13.27 -2.01
N PHE A 176 -3.68 -12.48 -2.01
CA PHE A 176 -3.64 -11.05 -2.31
C PHE A 176 -2.73 -10.32 -1.32
N SER A 177 -2.86 -10.60 -0.02
CA SER A 177 -2.04 -10.00 1.03
C SER A 177 -0.54 -10.31 0.85
N VAL A 178 -0.21 -11.57 0.55
CA VAL A 178 1.17 -12.02 0.28
C VAL A 178 1.79 -11.24 -0.89
N ILE A 179 1.08 -11.15 -2.01
CA ILE A 179 1.59 -10.48 -3.21
C ILE A 179 1.66 -8.96 -3.01
N THR A 180 0.70 -8.38 -2.29
CA THR A 180 0.71 -6.96 -1.92
C THR A 180 1.96 -6.61 -1.13
N LEU A 181 2.33 -7.41 -0.13
CA LEU A 181 3.54 -7.20 0.67
C LEU A 181 4.81 -7.28 -0.19
N ALA A 182 4.90 -8.26 -1.08
CA ALA A 182 6.01 -8.37 -2.02
C ALA A 182 6.10 -7.16 -2.96
N LEU A 183 4.96 -6.71 -3.50
CA LEU A 183 4.88 -5.54 -4.39
C LEU A 183 5.31 -4.25 -3.69
N MET A 184 4.83 -4.01 -2.47
CA MET A 184 5.21 -2.84 -1.66
C MET A 184 6.71 -2.84 -1.35
N ALA A 185 7.29 -4.00 -1.03
CA ALA A 185 8.73 -4.12 -0.84
C ALA A 185 9.51 -3.75 -2.11
N LEU A 186 9.10 -4.26 -3.27
CA LEU A 186 9.73 -3.92 -4.55
C LEU A 186 9.62 -2.44 -4.87
N LEU A 187 8.47 -1.80 -4.62
CA LEU A 187 8.30 -0.35 -4.81
C LEU A 187 9.21 0.46 -3.90
N ASN A 188 9.40 0.04 -2.64
CA ASN A 188 10.26 0.72 -1.69
C ASN A 188 11.75 0.66 -2.05
N ILE A 189 12.20 -0.36 -2.81
CA ILE A 189 13.59 -0.45 -3.32
C ILE A 189 13.92 0.69 -4.30
N TYR A 190 12.93 1.24 -5.01
CA TYR A 190 13.16 2.32 -5.97
C TYR A 190 13.51 3.66 -5.29
N ILE A 191 13.06 3.89 -4.06
CA ILE A 191 13.35 5.13 -3.32
C ILE A 191 14.86 5.35 -3.11
N PRO A 192 15.61 4.44 -2.45
CA PRO A 192 17.05 4.62 -2.26
C PRO A 192 17.84 4.60 -3.57
N PHE A 193 17.31 3.97 -4.63
CA PHE A 193 17.93 4.03 -5.95
C PHE A 193 17.83 5.43 -6.56
N CYS A 194 16.64 6.03 -6.57
CA CYS A 194 16.43 7.39 -7.07
C CYS A 194 17.19 8.42 -6.23
N MET A 195 17.37 8.19 -4.92
CA MET A 195 18.23 9.00 -4.08
C MET A 195 19.69 8.99 -4.52
N LYS A 196 20.20 7.87 -5.07
CA LYS A 196 21.59 7.77 -5.55
C LYS A 196 21.78 8.37 -6.96
N LEU A 197 20.79 8.22 -7.84
CA LEU A 197 20.92 8.61 -9.25
C LEU A 197 21.04 10.13 -9.47
N GLU A 198 20.28 10.94 -8.76
CA GLU A 198 20.26 12.40 -8.97
C GLU A 198 21.57 13.14 -8.60
N PRO A 199 22.23 12.85 -7.46
CA PRO A 199 23.52 13.49 -7.14
C PRO A 199 24.64 13.07 -8.10
N ASP A 200 24.61 11.85 -8.64
CA ASP A 200 25.60 11.41 -9.63
C ASP A 200 25.45 12.21 -10.94
N VAL A 201 24.21 12.44 -11.38
CA VAL A 201 23.91 13.33 -12.53
C VAL A 201 24.29 14.79 -12.24
N ALA A 202 24.11 15.26 -11.01
CA ALA A 202 24.49 16.63 -10.62
C ALA A 202 26.02 16.83 -10.61
N LYS A 203 26.77 15.82 -10.14
CA LYS A 203 28.23 15.78 -10.18
C LYS A 203 28.77 15.84 -11.60
N GLU A 204 28.17 15.09 -12.53
CA GLU A 204 28.53 15.12 -13.95
C GLU A 204 28.29 16.51 -14.60
N MET A 205 27.35 17.29 -14.08
CA MET A 205 27.07 18.66 -14.53
C MET A 205 27.98 19.73 -13.91
N GLY A 206 29.07 19.35 -13.23
CA GLY A 206 30.09 20.28 -12.72
C GLY A 206 29.65 21.09 -11.50
N SER A 207 28.57 20.66 -10.84
CA SER A 207 28.00 21.31 -9.67
C SER A 207 28.16 20.34 -8.50
N PHE A 208 29.10 20.56 -7.56
CA PHE A 208 28.81 20.41 -6.11
C PHE A 208 29.97 20.44 -5.11
N SER A 209 29.59 20.90 -3.91
CA SER A 209 30.19 20.61 -2.60
C SER A 209 29.56 19.35 -1.96
N VAL A 210 30.26 18.69 -1.02
CA VAL A 210 29.81 17.45 -0.36
C VAL A 210 28.54 17.64 0.50
N SER A 211 28.33 18.84 1.03
CA SER A 211 27.17 19.16 1.88
C SER A 211 25.88 19.21 1.08
N ASP A 212 25.90 19.84 -0.10
CA ASP A 212 24.73 19.98 -0.96
C ASP A 212 24.23 18.60 -1.45
N GLU A 213 25.15 17.64 -1.63
CA GLU A 213 24.83 16.29 -2.11
C GLU A 213 23.91 15.55 -1.14
N THR A 214 24.21 15.65 0.15
CA THR A 214 23.48 14.96 1.21
C THR A 214 22.08 15.56 1.38
N GLU A 215 21.97 16.89 1.36
CA GLU A 215 20.68 17.57 1.46
C GLU A 215 19.75 17.21 0.27
N ARG A 216 20.30 17.22 -0.95
CA ARG A 216 19.54 16.91 -2.16
C ARG A 216 19.03 15.45 -2.14
N ARG A 217 19.87 14.49 -1.74
CA ARG A 217 19.50 13.08 -1.53
C ARG A 217 18.31 12.95 -0.59
N HIS A 218 18.36 13.60 0.57
CA HIS A 218 17.29 13.54 1.56
C HIS A 218 15.98 14.17 1.07
N LYS A 219 16.06 15.27 0.33
CA LYS A 219 14.88 15.96 -0.21
C LYS A 219 14.12 15.09 -1.22
N ILE A 220 14.83 14.38 -2.09
CA ILE A 220 14.24 13.47 -3.09
C ILE A 220 13.60 12.27 -2.40
N GLY A 221 14.34 11.62 -1.49
CA GLY A 221 13.83 10.46 -0.74
C GLY A 221 12.56 10.81 0.03
N THR A 222 12.54 11.97 0.69
CA THR A 222 11.35 12.46 1.41
C THR A 222 10.19 12.72 0.46
N LYS A 223 10.43 13.35 -0.70
CA LYS A 223 9.38 13.57 -1.70
C LYS A 223 8.79 12.26 -2.22
N MET A 224 9.63 11.29 -2.60
CA MET A 224 9.14 10.01 -3.12
C MET A 224 8.38 9.22 -2.06
N SER A 225 8.89 9.20 -0.83
CA SER A 225 8.26 8.51 0.31
C SER A 225 6.91 9.11 0.71
N VAL A 226 6.67 10.39 0.44
CA VAL A 226 5.38 11.05 0.76
C VAL A 226 4.41 10.97 -0.42
N PHE A 227 4.86 11.31 -1.63
CA PHE A 227 3.98 11.34 -2.80
C PHE A 227 3.59 9.94 -3.29
N GLY A 228 4.41 8.91 -3.08
CA GLY A 228 4.04 7.53 -3.40
C GLY A 228 2.75 7.10 -2.70
N PRO A 229 2.70 7.08 -1.35
CA PRO A 229 1.50 6.76 -0.58
C PRO A 229 0.31 7.70 -0.86
N ILE A 230 0.54 9.01 -0.99
CA ILE A 230 -0.54 9.97 -1.29
C ILE A 230 -1.26 9.60 -2.58
N LEU A 231 -0.53 9.25 -3.64
CA LEU A 231 -1.17 8.89 -4.90
C LEU A 231 -1.87 7.53 -4.82
N SER A 232 -1.33 6.58 -4.05
CA SER A 232 -2.03 5.33 -3.76
C SER A 232 -3.38 5.60 -3.08
N TRP A 233 -3.41 6.40 -2.00
CA TRP A 233 -4.66 6.76 -1.32
C TRP A 233 -5.61 7.60 -2.19
N SER A 234 -5.08 8.45 -3.08
CA SER A 234 -5.92 9.21 -4.02
C SER A 234 -6.63 8.29 -5.01
N ALA A 235 -5.95 7.25 -5.48
CA ALA A 235 -6.54 6.20 -6.32
C ALA A 235 -7.59 5.43 -5.52
N SER A 236 -7.30 5.13 -4.25
CA SER A 236 -8.23 4.49 -3.34
C SER A 236 -9.53 5.31 -3.16
N ILE A 237 -9.44 6.62 -2.97
CA ILE A 237 -10.62 7.50 -2.88
C ILE A 237 -11.43 7.46 -4.17
N LEU A 238 -10.78 7.50 -5.34
CA LEU A 238 -11.46 7.42 -6.63
C LEU A 238 -12.27 6.12 -6.75
N VAL A 239 -11.68 4.98 -6.38
CA VAL A 239 -12.37 3.69 -6.41
C VAL A 239 -13.53 3.64 -5.44
N LEU A 240 -13.39 4.18 -4.24
CA LEU A 240 -14.48 4.23 -3.25
C LEU A 240 -15.65 5.10 -3.74
N ILE A 241 -15.38 6.25 -4.35
CA ILE A 241 -16.42 7.12 -4.93
C ILE A 241 -17.19 6.38 -6.03
N ILE A 242 -16.47 5.72 -6.95
CA ILE A 242 -17.11 4.93 -8.02
C ILE A 242 -17.92 3.78 -7.43
N GLY A 243 -17.39 3.09 -6.41
CA GLY A 243 -18.10 2.03 -5.70
C GLY A 243 -19.39 2.51 -5.03
N ILE A 244 -19.40 3.69 -4.42
CA ILE A 244 -20.61 4.30 -3.83
C ILE A 244 -21.64 4.62 -4.91
N ILE A 245 -21.21 5.23 -6.03
CA ILE A 245 -22.11 5.55 -7.14
C ILE A 245 -22.74 4.27 -7.69
N LEU A 246 -21.93 3.24 -7.96
CA LEU A 246 -22.43 1.95 -8.43
C LEU A 246 -23.44 1.35 -7.44
N SER A 247 -23.11 1.33 -6.15
CA SER A 247 -23.99 0.80 -5.11
C SER A 247 -25.35 1.51 -5.02
N LYS A 248 -25.42 2.80 -5.40
CA LYS A 248 -26.70 3.54 -5.47
C LYS A 248 -27.46 3.38 -6.78
N THR A 249 -26.75 3.11 -7.88
CA THR A 249 -27.35 2.96 -9.22
C THR A 249 -27.85 1.54 -9.52
N LEU A 250 -27.30 0.51 -8.88
CA LEU A 250 -27.74 -0.87 -9.07
C LEU A 250 -29.00 -1.20 -8.25
N GLU A 251 -29.83 -2.09 -8.79
CA GLU A 251 -31.01 -2.67 -8.13
C GLU A 251 -30.62 -3.29 -6.78
N LEU A 252 -31.54 -3.25 -5.79
CA LEU A 252 -31.28 -3.66 -4.40
C LEU A 252 -30.58 -5.03 -4.26
N GLU A 253 -30.94 -6.01 -5.09
CA GLU A 253 -30.33 -7.36 -5.07
C GLU A 253 -28.86 -7.38 -5.50
N ARG A 254 -28.42 -6.40 -6.31
CA ARG A 254 -27.03 -6.31 -6.81
C ARG A 254 -26.19 -5.26 -6.08
N GLN A 255 -26.75 -4.58 -5.07
CA GLN A 255 -25.99 -3.56 -4.32
C GLN A 255 -24.81 -4.18 -3.57
N GLN A 256 -24.95 -5.41 -3.07
CA GLN A 256 -23.87 -6.12 -2.38
C GLN A 256 -22.72 -6.50 -3.34
N SER A 257 -23.02 -6.82 -4.61
CA SER A 257 -22.01 -7.21 -5.60
C SER A 257 -21.32 -6.01 -6.27
N ALA A 258 -21.84 -4.79 -6.11
CA ALA A 258 -21.24 -3.57 -6.67
C ALA A 258 -19.78 -3.36 -6.25
N GLY A 259 -19.46 -3.60 -4.96
CA GLY A 259 -18.07 -3.53 -4.46
C GLY A 259 -17.15 -4.59 -5.04
N LEU A 260 -17.67 -5.80 -5.28
CA LEU A 260 -16.93 -6.90 -5.90
C LEU A 260 -16.64 -6.61 -7.38
N ILE A 261 -17.63 -6.11 -8.13
CA ILE A 261 -17.48 -5.67 -9.52
C ILE A 261 -16.42 -4.58 -9.63
N MET A 262 -16.46 -3.58 -8.74
CA MET A 262 -15.47 -2.50 -8.71
C MET A 262 -14.05 -3.05 -8.46
N THR A 263 -13.90 -4.02 -7.57
CA THR A 263 -12.59 -4.66 -7.30
C THR A 263 -12.04 -5.34 -8.56
N THR A 264 -12.88 -6.04 -9.31
CA THR A 264 -12.50 -6.67 -10.58
C THR A 264 -12.12 -5.63 -11.65
N VAL A 265 -12.89 -4.55 -11.79
CA VAL A 265 -12.56 -3.45 -12.73
C VAL A 265 -11.22 -2.81 -12.37
N ALA A 266 -10.97 -2.55 -11.08
CA ALA A 266 -9.69 -2.04 -10.60
C ALA A 266 -8.54 -3.01 -10.91
N GLY A 267 -8.78 -4.32 -10.81
CA GLY A 267 -7.85 -5.36 -11.23
C GLY A 267 -7.49 -5.28 -12.73
N PHE A 268 -8.48 -5.15 -13.61
CA PHE A 268 -8.24 -5.00 -15.05
C PHE A 268 -7.46 -3.72 -15.40
N VAL A 269 -7.82 -2.58 -14.77
CA VAL A 269 -7.08 -1.33 -14.95
C VAL A 269 -5.62 -1.48 -14.50
N THR A 270 -5.39 -2.20 -13.40
CA THR A 270 -4.06 -2.49 -12.88
C THR A 270 -3.27 -3.41 -13.81
N LEU A 271 -3.94 -4.38 -14.43
CA LEU A 271 -3.35 -5.28 -15.41
C LEU A 271 -2.81 -4.50 -16.61
N ILE A 272 -3.62 -3.59 -17.17
CA ILE A 272 -3.21 -2.68 -18.26
C ILE A 272 -2.08 -1.76 -17.78
N GLY A 273 -2.21 -1.27 -16.55
CA GLY A 273 -1.22 -0.44 -15.87
C GLY A 273 0.15 -1.08 -15.70
N SER A 274 0.24 -2.42 -15.69
CA SER A 274 1.52 -3.14 -15.65
C SER A 274 2.42 -2.83 -16.86
N ALA A 275 1.82 -2.54 -18.03
CA ALA A 275 2.56 -2.09 -19.20
C ALA A 275 3.24 -0.73 -18.95
N VAL A 276 2.60 0.17 -18.19
CA VAL A 276 3.18 1.46 -17.82
C VAL A 276 4.39 1.28 -16.90
N ALA A 277 4.34 0.30 -15.99
CA ALA A 277 5.48 -0.05 -15.16
C ALA A 277 6.67 -0.56 -16.00
N TYR A 278 6.41 -1.37 -17.03
CA TYR A 278 7.45 -1.90 -17.91
C TYR A 278 8.21 -0.81 -18.67
N PHE A 279 7.49 0.16 -19.25
CA PHE A 279 8.11 1.22 -20.04
C PHE A 279 8.62 2.40 -19.21
N GLY A 280 7.97 2.70 -18.08
CA GLY A 280 8.25 3.90 -17.29
C GLY A 280 9.38 3.76 -16.28
N LEU A 281 9.56 2.57 -15.69
CA LEU A 281 10.51 2.40 -14.58
C LEU A 281 11.97 2.32 -15.06
N PRO A 282 12.93 2.85 -14.29
CA PRO A 282 14.34 2.68 -14.59
C PRO A 282 14.74 1.20 -14.47
N THR A 283 15.53 0.73 -15.42
CA THR A 283 16.20 -0.57 -15.34
C THR A 283 17.34 -0.44 -14.33
N LEU A 284 17.17 -1.07 -13.17
CA LEU A 284 18.17 -1.12 -12.11
C LEU A 284 19.29 -2.07 -12.52
N VAL A 285 20.54 -1.62 -12.44
CA VAL A 285 21.72 -2.47 -12.68
C VAL A 285 21.77 -3.54 -11.57
N ALA A 286 21.76 -4.81 -11.96
CA ALA A 286 21.81 -5.93 -11.04
C ALA A 286 23.24 -6.25 -10.61
N ARG A 287 23.38 -6.84 -9.43
CA ARG A 287 24.65 -7.42 -9.01
C ARG A 287 24.85 -8.77 -9.71
N ASP A 288 26.07 -9.04 -10.16
CA ASP A 288 26.40 -10.34 -10.75
C ASP A 288 26.26 -11.46 -9.71
N LEU A 289 25.71 -12.60 -10.14
CA LEU A 289 25.64 -13.79 -9.29
C LEU A 289 27.06 -14.32 -9.05
N PRO A 290 27.45 -14.58 -7.78
CA PRO A 290 28.68 -15.29 -7.50
C PRO A 290 28.59 -16.71 -8.11
N VAL A 291 29.59 -17.06 -8.92
CA VAL A 291 29.63 -18.34 -9.65
C VAL A 291 29.58 -19.51 -8.66
N GLY A 292 28.66 -20.46 -8.88
CA GLY A 292 28.57 -21.71 -8.11
C GLY A 292 27.70 -21.70 -6.85
N LYS A 293 26.99 -20.60 -6.53
CA LYS A 293 26.04 -20.57 -5.39
C LYS A 293 24.60 -20.78 -5.84
N SER A 294 23.84 -21.59 -5.10
CA SER A 294 22.40 -21.76 -5.30
C SER A 294 21.63 -20.50 -4.88
N TRP A 295 20.49 -20.23 -5.54
CA TRP A 295 19.62 -19.09 -5.25
C TRP A 295 19.18 -19.04 -3.77
N TRP A 296 18.87 -20.19 -3.17
CA TRP A 296 18.52 -20.31 -1.76
C TRP A 296 19.69 -19.93 -0.84
N SER A 297 20.91 -20.38 -1.14
CA SER A 297 22.09 -20.03 -0.36
C SER A 297 22.37 -18.52 -0.42
N ILE A 298 22.15 -17.89 -1.57
CA ILE A 298 22.29 -16.45 -1.75
C ILE A 298 21.24 -15.69 -0.91
N ALA A 299 19.98 -16.11 -0.94
CA ALA A 299 18.93 -15.47 -0.16
C ALA A 299 19.24 -15.53 1.35
N PHE A 300 19.55 -16.72 1.88
CA PHE A 300 19.88 -16.86 3.30
C PHE A 300 21.16 -16.11 3.68
N SER A 301 22.24 -16.24 2.90
CA SER A 301 23.50 -15.54 3.22
C SER A 301 23.35 -14.01 3.18
N SER A 302 22.51 -13.48 2.29
CA SER A 302 22.20 -12.06 2.24
C SER A 302 21.45 -11.61 3.49
N VAL A 303 20.41 -12.36 3.90
CA VAL A 303 19.64 -12.08 5.12
C VAL A 303 20.53 -12.13 6.36
N PHE A 304 21.34 -13.17 6.52
CA PHE A 304 22.27 -13.27 7.65
C PHE A 304 23.33 -12.16 7.64
N GLY A 305 23.81 -11.76 6.46
CA GLY A 305 24.70 -10.61 6.30
C GLY A 305 24.04 -9.31 6.77
N LEU A 306 22.81 -9.04 6.33
CA LEU A 306 21.99 -7.90 6.73
C LEU A 306 21.76 -7.88 8.24
N VAL A 307 21.38 -9.01 8.83
CA VAL A 307 21.17 -9.12 10.29
C VAL A 307 22.48 -8.86 11.04
N LYS A 308 23.61 -9.39 10.58
CA LYS A 308 24.92 -9.15 11.18
C LYS A 308 25.33 -7.68 11.11
N ASP A 309 25.08 -7.02 9.99
CA ASP A 309 25.41 -5.60 9.81
C ASP A 309 24.47 -4.69 10.62
N LEU A 310 23.19 -5.03 10.72
CA LEU A 310 22.24 -4.38 11.63
C LEU A 310 22.68 -4.54 13.10
N TRP A 311 23.11 -5.72 13.51
CA TRP A 311 23.60 -5.96 14.87
C TRP A 311 24.85 -5.15 15.23
N LYS A 312 25.74 -4.92 14.26
CA LYS A 312 26.89 -4.02 14.45
C LYS A 312 26.43 -2.57 14.62
N ASN A 313 25.44 -2.13 13.84
CA ASN A 313 24.88 -0.78 13.93
C ASN A 313 23.61 -0.74 14.78
N LYS A 314 23.80 -0.77 16.11
CA LYS A 314 22.71 -0.79 17.11
C LYS A 314 21.67 0.32 16.89
N THR A 315 22.09 1.50 16.43
CA THR A 315 21.17 2.63 16.17
C THR A 315 20.22 2.34 14.99
N ALA A 316 20.74 1.76 13.91
CA ALA A 316 19.92 1.37 12.76
C ALA A 316 18.98 0.20 13.11
N ALA A 317 19.47 -0.77 13.88
CA ALA A 317 18.63 -1.86 14.38
C ALA A 317 17.48 -1.35 15.27
N LEU A 318 17.76 -0.44 16.20
CA LEU A 318 16.74 0.16 17.07
C LEU A 318 15.69 0.94 16.25
N LEU A 319 16.13 1.68 15.23
CA LEU A 319 15.23 2.41 14.34
C LEU A 319 14.34 1.45 13.54
N LEU A 320 14.90 0.36 13.04
CA LEU A 320 14.16 -0.66 12.29
C LEU A 320 13.10 -1.34 13.17
N VAL A 321 13.49 -1.81 14.36
CA VAL A 321 12.58 -2.44 15.33
C VAL A 321 11.46 -1.49 15.75
N GLY A 322 11.81 -0.22 16.00
CA GLY A 322 10.81 0.81 16.29
C GLY A 322 9.87 1.00 15.09
N TYR A 323 10.40 1.23 13.89
CA TYR A 323 9.56 1.42 12.72
C TYR A 323 8.61 0.23 12.48
N THR A 324 9.10 -1.01 12.58
CA THR A 324 8.26 -2.20 12.43
C THR A 324 7.17 -2.29 13.48
N ALA A 325 7.49 -2.03 14.76
CA ALA A 325 6.50 -2.04 15.83
C ALA A 325 5.45 -0.94 15.63
N TYR A 326 5.85 0.24 15.17
CA TYR A 326 4.94 1.34 14.85
C TYR A 326 3.98 0.97 13.71
N THR A 327 4.49 0.44 12.60
CA THR A 327 3.66 0.07 11.45
C THR A 327 2.71 -1.06 11.77
N ASP A 328 3.17 -2.07 12.51
CA ASP A 328 2.36 -3.22 12.91
C ASP A 328 1.21 -2.81 13.84
N THR A 329 1.53 -1.99 14.86
CA THR A 329 0.51 -1.43 15.77
C THR A 329 -0.54 -0.63 15.00
N THR A 330 -0.12 0.21 14.06
CA THR A 330 -1.05 1.03 13.25
C THR A 330 -1.96 0.16 12.39
N PHE A 331 -1.41 -0.90 11.80
CA PHE A 331 -2.19 -1.83 10.98
C PHE A 331 -3.19 -2.62 11.83
N ALA A 332 -2.75 -3.21 12.94
CA ALA A 332 -3.61 -3.95 13.85
C ALA A 332 -4.76 -3.09 14.39
N GLN A 333 -4.47 -1.83 14.77
CA GLN A 333 -5.50 -0.88 15.20
C GLN A 333 -6.52 -0.59 14.11
N SER A 334 -6.08 -0.37 12.87
CA SER A 334 -6.97 -0.14 11.73
C SER A 334 -7.90 -1.32 11.48
N THR A 335 -7.37 -2.54 11.52
CA THR A 335 -8.16 -3.78 11.37
C THR A 335 -9.21 -3.92 12.47
N VAL A 336 -8.82 -3.78 13.74
CA VAL A 336 -9.73 -3.95 14.87
C VAL A 336 -10.81 -2.86 14.89
N LEU A 337 -10.45 -1.60 14.61
CA LEU A 337 -11.43 -0.51 14.50
C LEU A 337 -12.44 -0.74 13.38
N SER A 338 -11.99 -1.25 12.23
CA SER A 338 -12.85 -1.60 11.11
C SER A 338 -13.84 -2.71 11.48
N GLN A 339 -13.37 -3.78 12.13
CA GLN A 339 -14.21 -4.88 12.61
C GLN A 339 -15.25 -4.38 13.63
N LEU A 340 -14.82 -3.56 14.59
CA LEU A 340 -15.70 -3.02 15.60
C LEU A 340 -16.78 -2.11 15.01
N PHE A 341 -16.43 -1.29 14.01
CA PHE A 341 -17.39 -0.45 13.30
C PHE A 341 -18.50 -1.31 12.66
N ILE A 342 -18.14 -2.45 12.07
CA ILE A 342 -19.10 -3.36 11.45
C ILE A 342 -20.00 -4.02 12.48
N LEU A 343 -19.44 -4.48 13.61
CA LEU A 343 -20.22 -5.12 14.68
C LEU A 343 -21.18 -4.14 15.37
N THR A 344 -20.75 -2.90 15.57
CA THR A 344 -21.51 -1.92 16.37
C THR A 344 -22.56 -1.19 15.54
N VAL A 345 -22.19 -0.72 14.35
CA VAL A 345 -23.06 0.12 13.52
C VAL A 345 -23.89 -0.72 12.55
N LYS A 346 -23.44 -1.95 12.22
CA LYS A 346 -24.02 -2.80 11.17
C LYS A 346 -24.23 -2.02 9.87
N PRO A 347 -23.16 -1.41 9.34
CA PRO A 347 -23.26 -0.49 8.21
C PRO A 347 -23.67 -1.22 6.93
N ASP A 348 -24.44 -0.54 6.10
CA ASP A 348 -24.58 -0.92 4.69
C ASP A 348 -23.25 -0.69 3.93
N ILE A 349 -23.10 -1.27 2.74
CA ILE A 349 -21.90 -1.15 1.90
C ILE A 349 -21.51 0.31 1.66
N VAL A 350 -22.49 1.21 1.54
CA VAL A 350 -22.28 2.65 1.37
C VAL A 350 -21.70 3.28 2.63
N GLU A 351 -22.26 2.98 3.81
CA GLU A 351 -21.78 3.53 5.08
C GLU A 351 -20.35 3.05 5.38
N PHE A 352 -20.06 1.77 5.10
CA PHE A 352 -18.70 1.23 5.24
C PHE A 352 -17.72 1.85 4.24
N SER A 353 -18.16 2.12 3.00
CA SER A 353 -17.32 2.79 2.00
C SER A 353 -17.01 4.24 2.38
N LEU A 354 -17.96 4.95 2.99
CA LEU A 354 -17.76 6.31 3.51
C LEU A 354 -16.79 6.34 4.71
N TYR A 355 -16.87 5.35 5.60
CA TYR A 355 -15.89 5.16 6.66
C TYR A 355 -14.47 4.99 6.09
N SER A 356 -14.30 4.07 5.13
CA SER A 356 -13.02 3.85 4.45
C SER A 356 -12.54 5.09 3.68
N LEU A 357 -13.44 5.86 3.08
CA LEU A 357 -13.12 7.10 2.37
C LEU A 357 -12.55 8.14 3.34
N SER A 358 -13.18 8.27 4.51
CA SER A 358 -12.75 9.20 5.57
C SER A 358 -11.33 8.87 6.05
N PHE A 359 -11.04 7.59 6.29
CA PHE A 359 -9.70 7.13 6.64
C PHE A 359 -8.65 7.52 5.59
N ASN A 360 -8.92 7.22 4.31
CA ASN A 360 -7.99 7.53 3.22
C ASN A 360 -7.78 9.05 3.03
N ALA A 361 -8.85 9.85 3.16
CA ALA A 361 -8.77 11.30 3.10
C ALA A 361 -7.89 11.87 4.21
N MET A 362 -8.05 11.37 5.44
CA MET A 362 -7.22 11.78 6.58
C MET A 362 -5.75 11.43 6.36
N CYS A 363 -5.44 10.23 5.83
CA CYS A 363 -4.07 9.85 5.48
C CYS A 363 -3.40 10.83 4.51
N ILE A 364 -4.14 11.31 3.50
CA ILE A 364 -3.64 12.33 2.55
C ILE A 364 -3.42 13.66 3.25
N ILE A 365 -4.42 14.15 4.00
CA ILE A 365 -4.37 15.44 4.69
C ILE A 365 -3.18 15.47 5.67
N PHE A 366 -3.07 14.48 6.56
CA PHE A 366 -1.99 14.43 7.54
C PHE A 366 -0.61 14.25 6.89
N SER A 367 -0.50 13.50 5.79
CA SER A 367 0.76 13.36 5.05
C SER A 367 1.20 14.67 4.39
N LEU A 368 0.25 15.44 3.84
CA LEU A 368 0.52 16.77 3.27
C LEU A 368 0.89 17.78 4.35
N ILE A 369 0.16 17.77 5.48
CA ILE A 369 0.48 18.60 6.65
C ILE A 369 1.89 18.29 7.13
N TRP A 370 2.24 17.01 7.31
CA TRP A 370 3.58 16.60 7.73
C TRP A 370 4.65 17.07 6.74
N PHE A 371 4.42 16.90 5.43
CA PHE A 371 5.35 17.35 4.39
C PHE A 371 5.55 18.87 4.39
N TRP A 372 4.50 19.64 4.69
CA TRP A 372 4.53 21.09 4.77
C TRP A 372 5.18 21.61 6.06
N ILE A 373 4.98 20.91 7.18
CA ILE A 373 5.54 21.24 8.49
C ILE A 373 7.04 20.89 8.56
N ARG A 374 7.44 19.71 8.07
CA ARG A 374 8.82 19.20 8.14
C ARG A 374 9.91 20.19 7.74
N PRO A 375 9.85 20.92 6.62
CA PRO A 375 10.90 21.88 6.25
C PRO A 375 10.97 23.10 7.18
N ARG A 376 9.91 23.39 7.95
CA ARG A 376 9.87 24.54 8.87
C ARG A 376 10.34 24.21 10.27
N ILE A 377 10.25 22.95 10.68
CA ILE A 377 10.66 22.50 12.00
C ILE A 377 11.81 21.51 11.91
N ASN A 378 12.97 21.90 12.42
CA ASN A 378 14.16 21.04 12.44
C ASN A 378 14.12 20.04 13.61
N ILE A 379 13.09 19.19 13.61
CA ILE A 379 12.90 18.14 14.61
C ILE A 379 13.61 16.87 14.15
N ARG A 380 14.39 16.26 15.05
CA ARG A 380 15.06 14.97 14.79
C ARG A 380 14.03 13.87 14.51
N LEU A 381 14.35 12.96 13.61
CA LEU A 381 13.49 11.81 13.24
C LEU A 381 13.00 11.01 14.47
N ARG A 382 13.86 10.87 15.49
CA ARG A 382 13.51 10.20 16.76
C ARG A 382 12.30 10.82 17.44
N SER A 383 12.21 12.14 17.48
CA SER A 383 11.09 12.84 18.12
C SER A 383 9.80 12.68 17.33
N TRP A 384 9.88 12.63 16.00
CA TRP A 384 8.73 12.32 15.14
C TRP A 384 8.18 10.92 15.38
N MET A 385 9.05 9.92 15.56
CA MET A 385 8.61 8.57 15.91
C MET A 385 7.94 8.52 17.28
N ILE A 386 8.51 9.16 18.30
CA ILE A 386 7.90 9.22 19.64
C ILE A 386 6.52 9.87 19.57
N PHE A 387 6.39 10.97 18.82
CA PHE A 387 5.10 11.62 18.59
C PHE A 387 4.09 10.66 17.93
N GLY A 388 4.49 9.94 16.88
CA GLY A 388 3.63 8.94 16.22
C GLY A 388 3.18 7.83 17.18
N TYR A 389 4.07 7.34 18.03
CA TYR A 389 3.70 6.34 19.06
C TYR A 389 2.72 6.89 20.08
N LEU A 390 2.90 8.13 20.54
CA LEU A 390 1.98 8.76 21.48
C LEU A 390 0.58 8.88 20.88
N VAL A 391 0.47 9.22 19.59
CA VAL A 391 -0.82 9.28 18.89
C VAL A 391 -1.46 7.90 18.80
N ASN A 392 -0.71 6.86 18.45
CA ASN A 392 -1.23 5.49 18.41
C ASN A 392 -1.58 4.93 19.80
N LEU A 393 -0.98 5.46 20.87
CA LEU A 393 -1.32 5.03 22.23
C LEU A 393 -2.74 5.49 22.63
N ILE A 394 -3.23 6.61 22.09
CA ILE A 394 -4.53 7.19 22.48
C ILE A 394 -5.69 6.22 22.22
N PRO A 395 -5.89 5.65 21.01
CA PRO A 395 -6.96 4.68 20.79
C PRO A 395 -6.83 3.41 21.64
N ALA A 396 -5.61 2.93 21.87
CA ALA A 396 -5.37 1.74 22.69
C ALA A 396 -5.71 1.97 24.17
N LEU A 397 -5.32 3.13 24.73
CA LEU A 397 -5.69 3.53 26.08
C LEU A 397 -7.19 3.73 26.21
N TRP A 398 -7.81 4.42 25.24
CA TRP A 398 -9.26 4.60 25.20
C TRP A 398 -9.99 3.26 25.21
N GLY A 399 -9.57 2.32 24.36
CA GLY A 399 -10.16 0.98 24.31
C GLY A 399 -9.99 0.21 25.62
N SER A 400 -8.81 0.32 26.24
CA SER A 400 -8.49 -0.38 27.51
C SER A 400 -9.26 0.18 28.71
N ILE A 401 -9.50 1.49 28.76
CA ILE A 401 -10.28 2.14 29.84
C ILE A 401 -11.74 1.62 29.83
N GLY A 402 -12.28 1.33 28.65
CA GLY A 402 -13.66 0.87 28.49
C GLY A 402 -13.97 -0.51 29.05
N ILE A 403 -12.93 -1.33 29.28
CA ILE A 403 -13.08 -2.66 29.88
C ILE A 403 -13.62 -2.56 31.31
N SER A 404 -13.38 -1.43 32.00
CA SER A 404 -13.92 -1.21 33.33
C SER A 404 -15.42 -0.86 33.27
N GLU A 405 -16.24 -1.61 34.01
CA GLU A 405 -17.67 -1.33 34.16
C GLU A 405 -17.94 0.06 34.76
N ASN A 406 -17.06 0.52 35.65
CA ASN A 406 -17.20 1.76 36.44
C ASN A 406 -16.92 3.06 35.67
N VAL A 407 -16.38 3.01 34.46
CA VAL A 407 -16.01 4.20 33.68
C VAL A 407 -16.89 4.31 32.45
N GLY A 408 -17.71 5.37 32.33
CA GLY A 408 -18.63 5.55 31.19
C GLY A 408 -17.98 5.82 29.82
N ILE A 409 -16.65 5.70 29.69
CA ILE A 409 -15.88 6.07 28.50
C ILE A 409 -15.05 4.84 28.06
N GLY A 410 -15.11 4.47 26.78
CA GLY A 410 -14.31 3.39 26.18
C GLY A 410 -15.15 2.28 25.52
N PHE A 411 -14.50 1.19 25.06
CA PHE A 411 -15.19 0.00 24.54
C PHE A 411 -15.85 -0.79 25.67
N LYS A 412 -17.19 -0.76 25.74
CA LYS A 412 -17.94 -1.52 26.73
C LYS A 412 -18.12 -2.97 26.30
N VAL A 413 -17.85 -3.89 27.21
CA VAL A 413 -18.11 -5.32 27.03
C VAL A 413 -19.59 -5.57 27.31
N CYS A 414 -20.36 -5.91 26.29
CA CYS A 414 -21.72 -6.44 26.47
C CYS A 414 -21.59 -7.91 26.88
N THR A 415 -21.84 -8.23 28.15
CA THR A 415 -21.95 -9.63 28.60
C THR A 415 -23.26 -10.26 28.12
N PRO A 416 -23.27 -11.57 27.78
CA PRO A 416 -24.41 -12.23 27.12
C PRO A 416 -25.72 -12.28 27.94
N HIS A 417 -25.71 -11.90 29.22
CA HIS A 417 -26.91 -11.85 30.06
C HIS A 417 -27.55 -10.46 30.21
N GLU A 418 -26.93 -9.41 29.67
CA GLU A 418 -27.55 -8.09 29.63
C GLU A 418 -27.88 -7.73 28.19
N VAL A 419 -29.18 -7.54 27.95
CA VAL A 419 -29.70 -6.95 26.73
C VAL A 419 -29.02 -5.58 26.58
N CYS A 420 -28.06 -5.48 25.67
CA CYS A 420 -27.55 -4.20 25.20
C CYS A 420 -28.64 -3.56 24.33
N GLN A 421 -29.70 -3.09 24.99
CA GLN A 421 -30.61 -2.12 24.40
C GLN A 421 -29.77 -0.84 24.21
N PRO A 422 -29.67 -0.31 22.98
CA PRO A 422 -29.19 1.03 22.81
C PRO A 422 -30.26 1.93 23.45
N THR A 423 -30.07 2.34 24.70
CA THR A 423 -30.78 3.53 25.16
C THR A 423 -30.26 4.66 24.28
N ASP A 424 -31.11 5.10 23.35
CA ASP A 424 -30.88 6.15 22.36
C ASP A 424 -30.21 7.42 22.94
N ASP A 425 -30.27 7.61 24.27
CA ASP A 425 -29.71 8.74 24.99
C ASP A 425 -28.19 8.71 25.27
N GLN A 426 -27.52 7.55 25.26
CA GLN A 426 -26.06 7.50 25.56
C GLN A 426 -25.17 7.69 24.33
N PHE A 427 -25.62 7.25 23.14
CA PHE A 427 -24.86 7.44 21.90
C PHE A 427 -24.87 8.90 21.44
N LEU A 428 -25.97 9.63 21.70
CA LEU A 428 -26.11 11.05 21.35
C LEU A 428 -25.21 11.98 22.17
N ARG A 429 -24.75 11.59 23.37
CA ARG A 429 -23.90 12.45 24.21
C ARG A 429 -22.41 12.29 23.96
N VAL A 430 -21.94 11.16 23.46
CA VAL A 430 -20.49 10.94 23.21
C VAL A 430 -20.12 11.10 21.73
N ALA A 431 -21.05 10.83 20.79
CA ALA A 431 -20.86 11.18 19.38
C ALA A 431 -20.95 12.71 19.12
N GLY A 432 -21.39 13.49 20.12
CA GLY A 432 -21.47 14.96 20.07
C GLY A 432 -20.13 15.69 20.16
N SER A 433 -19.02 15.02 20.53
CA SER A 433 -17.71 15.68 20.72
C SER A 433 -16.62 15.29 19.72
N SER A 434 -16.87 14.30 18.85
CA SER A 434 -16.05 14.05 17.65
C SER A 434 -16.94 14.16 16.42
N MET A 435 -17.16 15.42 16.05
CA MET A 435 -17.66 15.91 14.78
C MET A 435 -17.23 14.97 13.63
N TRP A 436 -18.18 14.59 12.75
CA TRP A 436 -18.02 14.00 11.39
C TRP A 436 -18.54 12.57 11.09
N PRO A 437 -19.72 12.14 11.59
CA PRO A 437 -20.62 11.45 10.64
C PRO A 437 -22.09 11.89 10.67
N TYR A 438 -22.51 12.73 11.62
CA TYR A 438 -23.92 13.13 11.74
C TYR A 438 -24.40 14.16 10.70
N CYS A 439 -23.51 14.71 9.87
CA CYS A 439 -23.87 15.81 8.97
C CYS A 439 -24.49 15.40 7.62
N LEU A 440 -24.65 14.10 7.34
CA LEU A 440 -25.20 13.62 6.04
C LEU A 440 -26.50 12.82 6.15
N ARG A 441 -27.04 12.60 7.36
CA ARG A 441 -28.36 11.97 7.57
C ARG A 441 -29.54 12.95 7.45
N GLN A 442 -29.27 14.23 7.21
CA GLN A 442 -30.28 15.25 6.90
C GLN A 442 -30.03 15.86 5.52
N LEU A 443 -30.18 15.05 4.46
CA LEU A 443 -30.48 15.57 3.14
C LEU A 443 -31.94 15.18 2.83
N PRO A 444 -32.87 16.15 2.73
CA PRO A 444 -34.27 15.85 2.52
C PRO A 444 -34.45 15.18 1.17
N THR A 445 -35.10 14.01 1.19
CA THR A 445 -35.70 13.33 0.05
C THR A 445 -36.74 14.23 -0.61
N ARG A 446 -36.28 15.11 -1.50
CA ARG A 446 -37.05 15.65 -2.62
C ARG A 446 -36.12 15.96 -3.78
N LEU A 447 -36.06 15.04 -4.73
CA LEU A 447 -36.04 15.30 -6.17
C LEU A 447 -36.65 14.10 -6.87
#